data_AF-A0A944R7R4-F1
#
_entry.id   AF-A0A944R7R4-F1
#
_cell.length_a   1.000
_cell.length_b   1.000
_cell.length_c   1.000
_cell.angle_alpha   90.00
_cell.angle_beta   90.00
_cell.angle_gamma   90.00
#
_symmetry.space_group_name_H-M   'P 1'
#
loop_
_entity.id
_entity.type
_entity.pdbx_description
1 polymer ?
#
loop_
_entity_poly.entity_id
_entity_poly.type
_entity_poly.pdbx_seq_one_letter_code
_entity_poly.pdbx_strand_id
1 'polypeptide(L)'
;MNLVKKLIFRLFPLLVGLLIPFSALGVSSLGCLGATVAEYLIPGLGYGVLGHYDKMLVLGGSRWMAINKYLTYSSSADYEKYYNKIYKETELTDDENQHDYFYSRETYFANAYLSMYGNLTFATFYDLYETGCEKNTETFGMMLAPFQVWEFADELTFWGPTIWASTVSLDTNLLTYHVDSDLSKTEMINTSFLQYQLVGVGEEMLFRGVIQQSLFKLYSTGLSKGLSRWGSILTASAIFGAAHNGAGFSASPGIAFAAGMYLGWVYHPADGDFDLTQPIAIHAWWDTILQHRRLQGANYVERKDGENALNYPLKSERIYPLFGFNYHF
;
A
#
# COMPACT_ATOMS: atom_id res chain seq x y z
N MET A 1 -5.51 7.10 -24.76
CA MET A 1 -5.58 6.24 -23.56
C MET A 1 -5.66 4.78 -23.99
N ASN A 2 -4.67 3.95 -23.61
CA ASN A 2 -4.44 2.63 -24.21
C ASN A 2 -5.48 1.57 -23.79
N LEU A 3 -5.89 0.70 -24.73
CA LEU A 3 -6.91 -0.35 -24.55
C LEU A 3 -6.64 -1.26 -23.35
N VAL A 4 -5.35 -1.53 -23.08
CA VAL A 4 -4.86 -2.33 -21.95
C VAL A 4 -5.21 -1.72 -20.60
N LYS A 5 -5.07 -0.40 -20.42
CA LYS A 5 -5.43 0.28 -19.16
C LYS A 5 -6.95 0.22 -18.89
N LYS A 6 -7.77 0.30 -19.94
CA LYS A 6 -9.24 0.12 -19.82
C LYS A 6 -9.62 -1.33 -19.49
N LEU A 7 -8.87 -2.31 -19.99
CA LEU A 7 -9.11 -3.72 -19.70
C LEU A 7 -8.78 -4.04 -18.24
N ILE A 8 -7.62 -3.58 -17.74
CA ILE A 8 -7.19 -3.77 -16.33
C ILE A 8 -8.18 -3.12 -15.37
N PHE A 9 -8.61 -1.88 -15.62
CA PHE A 9 -9.58 -1.18 -14.76
C PHE A 9 -10.98 -1.82 -14.72
N ARG A 10 -11.36 -2.56 -15.77
CA ARG A 10 -12.66 -3.25 -15.84
C ARG A 10 -12.58 -4.69 -15.34
N LEU A 11 -11.44 -5.34 -15.55
CA LEU A 11 -11.20 -6.70 -15.06
C LEU A 11 -10.89 -6.71 -13.57
N PHE A 12 -10.21 -5.72 -13.01
CA PHE A 12 -9.88 -5.67 -11.58
C PHE A 12 -11.12 -5.72 -10.66
N PRO A 13 -12.17 -4.89 -10.82
CA PRO A 13 -13.39 -5.02 -10.01
C PRO A 13 -14.18 -6.30 -10.33
N LEU A 14 -14.01 -6.88 -11.52
CA LEU A 14 -14.62 -8.15 -11.91
C LEU A 14 -13.87 -9.34 -11.30
N LEU A 15 -12.54 -9.25 -11.15
CA LEU A 15 -11.67 -10.24 -10.53
C LEU A 15 -11.82 -10.19 -9.01
N VAL A 16 -11.85 -8.98 -8.43
CA VAL A 16 -12.23 -8.76 -7.02
C VAL A 16 -13.67 -9.24 -6.80
N GLY A 17 -14.60 -8.91 -7.70
CA GLY A 17 -15.99 -9.38 -7.67
C GLY A 17 -16.20 -10.87 -7.96
N LEU A 18 -15.22 -11.57 -8.55
CA LEU A 18 -15.19 -13.03 -8.79
C LEU A 18 -14.39 -13.78 -7.72
N LEU A 19 -13.49 -13.10 -7.01
CA LEU A 19 -12.78 -13.60 -5.84
C LEU A 19 -13.61 -13.45 -4.57
N ILE A 20 -14.45 -12.41 -4.45
CA ILE A 20 -15.42 -12.23 -3.35
C ILE A 20 -16.38 -13.43 -3.19
N PRO A 21 -16.91 -14.07 -4.26
CA PRO A 21 -17.74 -15.28 -4.15
C PRO A 21 -16.96 -16.52 -3.71
N PHE A 22 -15.67 -16.64 -4.07
CA PHE A 22 -14.85 -17.78 -3.63
C PHE A 22 -14.24 -17.59 -2.24
N SER A 23 -13.97 -16.35 -1.82
CA SER A 23 -13.70 -16.03 -0.41
C SER A 23 -14.99 -16.11 0.43
N ALA A 24 -16.17 -15.84 -0.15
CA ALA A 24 -17.47 -16.08 0.49
C ALA A 24 -17.88 -17.57 0.55
N LEU A 25 -17.28 -18.47 -0.24
CA LEU A 25 -17.45 -19.92 -0.06
C LEU A 25 -16.74 -20.45 1.20
N GLY A 26 -15.85 -19.67 1.81
CA GLY A 26 -15.28 -19.93 3.13
C GLY A 26 -16.05 -19.28 4.29
N VAL A 27 -17.08 -18.48 4.00
CA VAL A 27 -17.84 -17.73 5.01
C VAL A 27 -19.06 -18.55 5.41
N SER A 28 -19.03 -19.09 6.64
CA SER A 28 -19.96 -20.11 7.15
C SER A 28 -21.40 -19.65 7.40
N SER A 29 -21.78 -18.39 7.14
CA SER A 29 -23.18 -17.96 7.25
C SER A 29 -23.47 -16.62 6.56
N LEU A 30 -24.74 -16.42 6.16
CA LEU A 30 -25.29 -15.12 5.73
C LEU A 30 -25.03 -13.99 6.77
N GLY A 31 -24.89 -14.35 8.05
CA GLY A 31 -24.56 -13.42 9.14
C GLY A 31 -23.16 -12.82 9.01
N CYS A 32 -22.15 -13.62 8.66
CA CYS A 32 -20.78 -13.14 8.47
C CYS A 32 -20.63 -12.27 7.21
N LEU A 33 -21.37 -12.59 6.13
CA LEU A 33 -21.44 -11.71 4.96
C LEU A 33 -22.05 -10.35 5.33
N GLY A 34 -23.16 -10.35 6.07
CA GLY A 34 -23.80 -9.13 6.56
C GLY A 34 -22.88 -8.30 7.47
N ALA A 35 -22.18 -8.96 8.40
CA ALA A 35 -21.22 -8.29 9.27
C ALA A 35 -20.04 -7.70 8.51
N THR A 36 -19.47 -8.43 7.54
CA THR A 36 -18.39 -7.93 6.68
C THR A 36 -18.81 -6.71 5.87
N VAL A 37 -20.02 -6.73 5.29
CA VAL A 37 -20.57 -5.57 4.57
C VAL A 37 -20.81 -4.39 5.52
N ALA A 38 -21.36 -4.64 6.71
CA ALA A 38 -21.56 -3.61 7.72
C ALA A 38 -20.23 -2.97 8.15
N GLU A 39 -19.20 -3.77 8.39
CA GLU A 39 -17.85 -3.32 8.73
C GLU A 39 -17.19 -2.51 7.59
N TYR A 40 -17.41 -2.92 6.33
CA TYR A 40 -16.91 -2.17 5.18
C TYR A 40 -17.56 -0.78 5.08
N LEU A 41 -18.87 -0.69 5.26
CA LEU A 41 -19.64 0.54 5.12
C LEU A 41 -19.46 1.49 6.31
N ILE A 42 -19.47 0.95 7.53
CA ILE A 42 -19.35 1.69 8.78
C ILE A 42 -18.26 1.01 9.62
N PRO A 43 -17.05 1.59 9.69
CA PRO A 43 -15.96 1.01 10.46
C PRO A 43 -16.35 0.71 11.92
N GLY A 44 -16.14 -0.52 12.35
CA GLY A 44 -16.49 -1.05 13.67
C GLY A 44 -17.89 -1.67 13.78
N LEU A 45 -18.82 -1.38 12.86
CA LEU A 45 -20.20 -1.87 12.99
C LEU A 45 -20.29 -3.39 12.88
N GLY A 46 -19.55 -4.01 11.96
CA GLY A 46 -19.59 -5.46 11.80
C GLY A 46 -19.00 -6.16 13.02
N TYR A 47 -17.89 -5.65 13.56
CA TYR A 47 -17.34 -6.15 14.82
C TYR A 47 -18.30 -5.98 16.00
N GLY A 48 -19.02 -4.87 16.08
CA GLY A 48 -20.04 -4.65 17.10
C GLY A 48 -21.20 -5.65 17.03
N VAL A 49 -21.68 -5.96 15.82
CA VAL A 49 -22.73 -6.96 15.59
C VAL A 49 -22.25 -8.37 15.97
N LEU A 50 -20.99 -8.68 15.70
CA LEU A 50 -20.36 -9.96 16.06
C LEU A 50 -19.94 -10.05 17.54
N GLY A 51 -20.03 -8.95 18.30
CA GLY A 51 -19.61 -8.91 19.71
C GLY A 51 -18.09 -8.82 19.93
N HIS A 52 -17.31 -8.53 18.87
CA HIS A 52 -15.86 -8.36 18.93
C HIS A 52 -15.49 -6.91 19.31
N TYR A 53 -15.84 -6.50 20.53
CA TYR A 53 -15.76 -5.10 20.94
C TYR A 53 -14.32 -4.54 20.99
N ASP A 54 -13.33 -5.38 21.26
CA ASP A 54 -11.91 -5.02 21.16
C ASP A 54 -11.53 -4.64 19.72
N LYS A 55 -11.95 -5.43 18.73
CA LYS A 55 -11.76 -5.14 17.30
C LYS A 55 -12.56 -3.92 16.85
N MET A 56 -13.80 -3.78 17.31
CA MET A 56 -14.62 -2.59 17.05
C MET A 56 -13.89 -1.31 17.51
N LEU A 57 -13.35 -1.32 18.73
CA LEU A 57 -12.65 -0.15 19.28
C LEU A 57 -11.32 0.10 18.58
N VAL A 58 -10.50 -0.94 18.39
CA VAL A 58 -9.14 -0.77 17.86
C VAL A 58 -9.15 -0.63 16.33
N LEU A 59 -9.65 -1.62 15.59
CA LEU A 59 -9.67 -1.58 14.13
C LEU A 59 -10.73 -0.62 13.60
N GLY A 60 -11.96 -0.75 14.09
CA GLY A 60 -13.07 0.12 13.71
C GLY A 60 -12.79 1.58 14.06
N GLY A 61 -12.35 1.85 15.30
CA GLY A 61 -11.98 3.19 15.74
C GLY A 61 -10.79 3.79 14.98
N SER A 62 -9.73 3.00 14.70
CA SER A 62 -8.58 3.47 13.91
C SER A 62 -8.97 3.78 12.46
N ARG A 63 -9.81 2.94 11.84
CA ARG A 63 -10.36 3.19 10.50
C ARG A 63 -11.22 4.44 10.48
N TRP A 64 -12.10 4.60 11.48
CA TRP A 64 -12.93 5.79 11.64
C TRP A 64 -12.08 7.06 11.78
N MET A 65 -11.04 7.03 12.61
CA MET A 65 -10.12 8.15 12.77
C MET A 65 -9.40 8.47 11.45
N ALA A 66 -8.85 7.46 10.76
CA ALA A 66 -8.12 7.65 9.52
C ALA A 66 -9.01 8.25 8.42
N ILE A 67 -10.23 7.73 8.22
CA ILE A 67 -11.15 8.28 7.21
C ILE A 67 -11.59 9.71 7.55
N ASN A 68 -11.85 10.02 8.82
CA ASN A 68 -12.22 11.38 9.23
C ASN A 68 -11.07 12.37 9.00
N LYS A 69 -9.82 11.97 9.29
CA LYS A 69 -8.64 12.78 8.98
C LYS A 69 -8.47 12.99 7.48
N TYR A 70 -8.61 11.95 6.68
CA TYR A 70 -8.63 12.06 5.21
C TYR A 70 -9.70 13.06 4.74
N LEU A 71 -10.95 12.92 5.19
CA LEU A 71 -12.06 13.80 4.80
C LEU A 71 -11.80 15.25 5.24
N THR A 72 -11.21 15.45 6.41
CA THR A 72 -10.85 16.79 6.91
C THR A 72 -9.85 17.45 5.97
N TYR A 73 -8.70 16.80 5.71
CA TYR A 73 -7.67 17.38 4.86
C TYR A 73 -8.11 17.51 3.39
N SER A 74 -8.82 16.51 2.85
CA SER A 74 -9.29 16.53 1.46
C SER A 74 -10.43 17.51 1.19
N SER A 75 -11.06 18.06 2.24
CA SER A 75 -12.07 19.12 2.11
C SER A 75 -11.49 20.52 1.91
N SER A 76 -10.17 20.69 2.14
CA SER A 76 -9.49 21.96 1.95
C SER A 76 -9.33 22.31 0.46
N ALA A 77 -9.29 23.60 0.15
CA ALA A 77 -8.96 24.10 -1.18
C ALA A 77 -7.51 23.77 -1.59
N ASP A 78 -6.62 23.57 -0.62
CA ASP A 78 -5.20 23.27 -0.84
C ASP A 78 -4.93 21.78 -1.07
N TYR A 79 -5.97 20.93 -0.98
CA TYR A 79 -5.86 19.52 -1.33
C TYR A 79 -5.78 19.34 -2.85
N GLU A 80 -4.69 18.72 -3.33
CA GLU A 80 -4.56 18.30 -4.71
C GLU A 80 -4.91 16.81 -4.85
N LYS A 81 -5.92 16.53 -5.68
CA LYS A 81 -6.41 15.16 -5.93
C LYS A 81 -5.71 14.49 -7.10
N TYR A 82 -5.13 15.28 -8.00
CA TYR A 82 -4.55 14.77 -9.23
C TYR A 82 -3.05 14.51 -9.06
N TYR A 83 -2.68 13.24 -9.12
CA TYR A 83 -1.31 12.80 -8.94
C TYR A 83 -0.30 13.49 -9.89
N ASN A 84 -0.67 13.75 -11.14
CA ASN A 84 0.17 14.45 -12.12
C ASN A 84 0.40 15.94 -11.81
N LYS A 85 -0.28 16.49 -10.81
CA LYS A 85 -0.01 17.82 -10.25
C LYS A 85 0.84 17.75 -8.97
N ILE A 86 0.94 16.59 -8.35
CA ILE A 86 1.75 16.36 -7.15
C ILE A 86 3.16 15.93 -7.52
N TYR A 87 3.32 15.14 -8.58
CA TYR A 87 4.60 14.53 -8.94
C TYR A 87 4.99 14.87 -10.37
N LYS A 88 6.27 15.24 -10.53
CA LYS A 88 6.94 15.42 -11.81
C LYS A 88 8.22 14.60 -11.83
N GLU A 89 8.44 13.95 -12.95
CA GLU A 89 9.72 13.33 -13.29
C GLU A 89 10.32 14.10 -14.45
N THR A 90 11.62 14.36 -14.41
CA THR A 90 12.32 14.97 -15.54
C THR A 90 13.64 14.28 -15.79
N GLU A 91 13.79 13.78 -17.01
CA GLU A 91 15.03 13.20 -17.51
C GLU A 91 16.13 14.28 -17.56
N LEU A 92 17.28 13.97 -16.99
CA LEU A 92 18.50 14.77 -17.03
C LEU A 92 19.47 14.22 -18.08
N THR A 93 20.58 14.93 -18.31
CA THR A 93 21.72 14.37 -19.04
C THR A 93 22.31 13.22 -18.23
N ASP A 94 22.69 12.12 -18.89
CA ASP A 94 23.29 10.90 -18.30
C ASP A 94 22.31 9.83 -17.76
N ASP A 95 21.10 9.72 -18.32
CA ASP A 95 20.07 8.72 -17.95
C ASP A 95 19.60 8.81 -16.47
N GLU A 96 19.89 9.92 -15.81
CA GLU A 96 19.41 10.23 -14.46
C GLU A 96 18.04 10.91 -14.52
N ASN A 97 17.19 10.68 -13.51
CA ASN A 97 15.86 11.28 -13.40
C ASN A 97 15.76 12.16 -12.16
N GLN A 98 15.40 13.43 -12.35
CA GLN A 98 14.99 14.30 -11.27
C GLN A 98 13.53 14.02 -10.89
N HIS A 99 13.28 13.89 -9.59
CA HIS A 99 11.96 13.66 -9.03
C HIS A 99 11.55 14.85 -8.16
N ASP A 100 10.48 15.55 -8.57
CA ASP A 100 9.92 16.68 -7.82
C ASP A 100 8.52 16.32 -7.28
N TYR A 101 8.32 16.52 -5.98
CA TYR A 101 7.03 16.39 -5.32
C TYR A 101 6.55 17.73 -4.79
N PHE A 102 5.27 18.02 -5.00
CA PHE A 102 4.61 19.25 -4.58
C PHE A 102 3.55 18.89 -3.54
N TYR A 103 3.82 19.23 -2.29
CA TYR A 103 2.94 18.90 -1.17
C TYR A 103 2.52 20.15 -0.41
N SER A 104 1.22 20.40 -0.40
CA SER A 104 0.59 21.04 0.76
C SER A 104 0.50 20.07 1.93
N ARG A 105 0.34 20.62 3.14
CA ARG A 105 0.01 19.85 4.34
C ARG A 105 -1.18 18.93 4.08
N GLU A 106 -2.24 19.49 3.52
CA GLU A 106 -3.51 18.84 3.24
C GLU A 106 -3.32 17.66 2.29
N THR A 107 -2.57 17.86 1.21
CA THR A 107 -2.29 16.80 0.23
C THR A 107 -1.49 15.67 0.84
N TYR A 108 -0.43 15.99 1.58
CA TYR A 108 0.42 14.99 2.19
C TYR A 108 -0.35 14.15 3.23
N PHE A 109 -1.02 14.80 4.18
CA PHE A 109 -1.75 14.09 5.23
C PHE A 109 -2.99 13.37 4.70
N ALA A 110 -3.74 13.94 3.74
CA ALA A 110 -4.86 13.25 3.11
C ALA A 110 -4.40 11.92 2.48
N ASN A 111 -3.31 11.94 1.71
CA ASN A 111 -2.79 10.74 1.06
C ASN A 111 -2.31 9.69 2.10
N ALA A 112 -1.60 10.14 3.14
CA ALA A 112 -1.14 9.25 4.21
C ALA A 112 -2.33 8.59 4.95
N TYR A 113 -3.32 9.37 5.38
CA TYR A 113 -4.49 8.83 6.10
C TYR A 113 -5.39 7.96 5.22
N LEU A 114 -5.49 8.24 3.91
CA LEU A 114 -6.18 7.36 2.97
C LEU A 114 -5.47 6.01 2.83
N SER A 115 -4.13 6.02 2.74
CA SER A 115 -3.32 4.80 2.73
C SER A 115 -3.49 3.99 4.03
N MET A 116 -3.45 4.64 5.19
CA MET A 116 -3.71 3.99 6.49
C MET A 116 -5.11 3.39 6.55
N TYR A 117 -6.14 4.13 6.12
CA TYR A 117 -7.52 3.64 6.07
C TYR A 117 -7.68 2.42 5.17
N GLY A 118 -7.09 2.45 3.97
CA GLY A 118 -7.10 1.34 3.02
C GLY A 118 -6.48 0.08 3.62
N ASN A 119 -5.30 0.22 4.24
CA ASN A 119 -4.59 -0.91 4.81
C ASN A 119 -5.23 -1.47 6.08
N LEU A 120 -5.81 -0.62 6.93
CA LEU A 120 -6.64 -1.10 8.04
C LEU A 120 -7.90 -1.83 7.55
N THR A 121 -8.45 -1.42 6.41
CA THR A 121 -9.57 -2.12 5.76
C THR A 121 -9.15 -3.50 5.26
N PHE A 122 -7.96 -3.62 4.67
CA PHE A 122 -7.39 -4.91 4.28
C PHE A 122 -7.15 -5.85 5.47
N ALA A 123 -6.58 -5.33 6.56
CA ALA A 123 -6.41 -6.08 7.81
C ALA A 123 -7.75 -6.58 8.37
N THR A 124 -8.79 -5.73 8.32
CA THR A 124 -10.15 -6.08 8.75
C THR A 124 -10.76 -7.19 7.89
N PHE A 125 -10.57 -7.13 6.57
CA PHE A 125 -11.03 -8.20 5.67
C PHE A 125 -10.36 -9.53 5.94
N TYR A 126 -9.05 -9.52 6.19
CA TYR A 126 -8.33 -10.72 6.57
C TYR A 126 -8.84 -11.31 7.91
N ASP A 127 -8.96 -10.47 8.94
CA ASP A 127 -9.40 -10.89 10.27
C ASP A 127 -10.76 -11.60 10.25
N LEU A 128 -11.73 -11.01 9.52
CA LEU A 128 -13.06 -11.59 9.33
C LEU A 128 -13.05 -12.82 8.41
N TYR A 129 -12.20 -12.83 7.39
CA TYR A 129 -12.10 -13.95 6.44
C TYR A 129 -11.50 -15.21 7.09
N GLU A 130 -10.36 -15.09 7.79
CA GLU A 130 -9.56 -16.22 8.26
C GLU A 130 -10.35 -17.16 9.18
N THR A 131 -11.21 -16.59 10.01
CA THR A 131 -11.96 -17.33 11.03
C THR A 131 -13.44 -17.48 10.69
N GLY A 132 -13.88 -17.01 9.51
CA GLY A 132 -15.29 -17.01 9.14
C GLY A 132 -16.16 -16.15 10.08
N CYS A 133 -15.66 -14.98 10.47
CA CYS A 133 -16.23 -14.06 11.46
C CYS A 133 -16.30 -14.55 12.91
N GLU A 134 -15.68 -15.68 13.25
CA GLU A 134 -15.42 -16.02 14.64
C GLU A 134 -14.33 -15.13 15.23
N LYS A 135 -14.12 -15.19 16.54
CA LYS A 135 -13.11 -14.34 17.18
C LYS A 135 -11.69 -14.76 16.76
N ASN A 136 -11.01 -13.89 16.02
CA ASN A 136 -9.59 -14.05 15.69
C ASN A 136 -8.68 -13.41 16.77
N THR A 137 -8.00 -14.26 17.55
CA THR A 137 -7.08 -13.82 18.62
C THR A 137 -5.69 -13.43 18.11
N GLU A 138 -5.32 -13.83 16.89
CA GLU A 138 -3.96 -13.68 16.37
C GLU A 138 -3.75 -12.35 15.62
N THR A 139 -4.80 -11.75 15.07
CA THR A 139 -4.70 -10.52 14.27
C THR A 139 -3.93 -9.41 14.95
N PHE A 140 -4.11 -9.17 16.26
CA PHE A 140 -3.33 -8.11 16.93
C PHE A 140 -1.84 -8.45 17.03
N GLY A 141 -1.50 -9.73 17.22
CA GLY A 141 -0.12 -10.20 17.16
C GLY A 141 0.48 -9.96 15.77
N MET A 142 -0.24 -10.33 14.71
CA MET A 142 0.21 -10.09 13.33
C MET A 142 0.35 -8.60 12.99
N MET A 143 -0.56 -7.74 13.46
CA MET A 143 -0.43 -6.28 13.27
C MET A 143 0.80 -5.70 13.98
N LEU A 144 1.29 -6.37 15.03
CA LEU A 144 2.49 -5.99 15.76
C LEU A 144 3.75 -6.72 15.26
N ALA A 145 3.63 -7.59 14.26
CA ALA A 145 4.76 -8.36 13.71
C ALA A 145 5.98 -7.49 13.35
N PRO A 146 5.85 -6.27 12.77
CA PRO A 146 7.01 -5.44 12.49
C PRO A 146 7.83 -5.06 13.74
N PHE A 147 7.20 -5.05 14.92
CA PHE A 147 7.87 -4.69 16.18
C PHE A 147 8.39 -5.89 16.97
N GLN A 148 8.11 -7.11 16.49
CA GLN A 148 8.57 -8.37 17.09
C GLN A 148 9.96 -8.75 16.56
N VAL A 149 10.89 -7.78 16.54
CA VAL A 149 12.20 -7.92 15.88
C VAL A 149 13.02 -9.09 16.44
N TRP A 150 12.79 -9.46 17.71
CA TRP A 150 13.41 -10.63 18.34
C TRP A 150 13.04 -11.96 17.66
N GLU A 151 11.88 -12.05 17.02
CA GLU A 151 11.45 -13.26 16.29
C GLU A 151 12.24 -13.47 15.00
N PHE A 152 12.93 -12.43 14.51
CA PHE A 152 13.66 -12.49 13.25
C PHE A 152 15.18 -12.49 13.43
N ALA A 153 15.69 -12.62 14.66
CA ALA A 153 17.11 -12.46 14.97
C ALA A 153 18.02 -13.36 14.09
N ASP A 154 17.60 -14.61 13.86
CA ASP A 154 18.35 -15.60 13.08
C ASP A 154 17.79 -15.81 11.65
N GLU A 155 16.84 -14.97 11.24
CA GLU A 155 16.09 -15.16 10.00
C GLU A 155 16.69 -14.37 8.83
N LEU A 156 17.47 -15.04 7.99
CA LEU A 156 18.05 -14.41 6.79
C LEU A 156 16.99 -13.92 5.79
N THR A 157 15.80 -14.55 5.77
CA THR A 157 14.66 -14.10 4.99
C THR A 157 14.15 -12.73 5.44
N PHE A 158 14.29 -12.39 6.72
CA PHE A 158 13.99 -11.04 7.20
C PHE A 158 15.14 -10.07 6.97
N TRP A 159 16.37 -10.44 7.35
CA TRP A 159 17.50 -9.53 7.33
C TRP A 159 18.01 -9.20 5.93
N GLY A 160 17.94 -10.12 4.98
CA GLY A 160 18.41 -9.90 3.61
C GLY A 160 17.76 -8.67 2.95
N PRO A 161 16.42 -8.63 2.81
CA PRO A 161 15.71 -7.48 2.28
C PRO A 161 15.92 -6.21 3.10
N THR A 162 15.92 -6.32 4.43
CA THR A 162 16.09 -5.17 5.35
C THR A 162 17.46 -4.49 5.19
N ILE A 163 18.54 -5.28 5.09
CA ILE A 163 19.90 -4.79 4.84
C ILE A 163 20.00 -4.19 3.44
N TRP A 164 19.40 -4.83 2.44
CA TRP A 164 19.38 -4.28 1.08
C TRP A 164 18.68 -2.92 1.05
N ALA A 165 17.50 -2.79 1.65
CA ALA A 165 16.75 -1.54 1.73
C ALA A 165 17.55 -0.44 2.45
N SER A 166 18.39 -0.82 3.40
CA SER A 166 19.26 0.10 4.14
C SER A 166 20.47 0.59 3.35
N THR A 167 20.91 -0.15 2.32
CA THR A 167 22.19 0.09 1.63
C THR A 167 22.06 0.47 0.16
N VAL A 168 20.95 0.13 -0.51
CA VAL A 168 20.74 0.46 -1.94
C VAL A 168 20.84 1.96 -2.19
N SER A 169 21.44 2.39 -3.31
CA SER A 169 21.42 3.82 -3.70
C SER A 169 19.99 4.26 -4.00
N LEU A 170 19.63 5.48 -3.58
CA LEU A 170 18.29 6.06 -3.80
C LEU A 170 18.36 7.42 -4.49
N ASP A 171 19.55 7.82 -4.95
CA ASP A 171 19.83 9.07 -5.68
C ASP A 171 19.09 10.27 -5.08
N THR A 172 19.11 10.37 -3.75
CA THR A 172 18.28 11.32 -3.00
C THR A 172 18.67 12.77 -3.29
N ASN A 173 19.87 13.00 -3.83
CA ASN A 173 20.30 14.28 -4.36
C ASN A 173 19.46 14.76 -5.55
N LEU A 174 18.79 13.85 -6.27
CA LEU A 174 17.89 14.13 -7.39
C LEU A 174 16.41 14.19 -6.97
N LEU A 175 16.13 14.08 -5.67
CA LEU A 175 14.79 14.16 -5.11
C LEU A 175 14.58 15.51 -4.42
N THR A 176 13.56 16.25 -4.87
CA THR A 176 13.18 17.54 -4.27
C THR A 176 11.72 17.52 -3.83
N TYR A 177 11.48 17.89 -2.57
CA TYR A 177 10.15 18.15 -2.02
C TYR A 177 9.91 19.67 -1.96
N HIS A 178 8.97 20.14 -2.77
CA HIS A 178 8.37 21.48 -2.69
C HIS A 178 7.24 21.42 -1.68
N VAL A 179 7.46 21.95 -0.48
CA VAL A 179 6.53 21.84 0.66
C VAL A 179 6.07 23.20 1.15
N ASP A 180 4.82 23.29 1.57
CA ASP A 180 4.31 24.48 2.26
C ASP A 180 5.10 24.73 3.56
N SER A 181 5.23 25.99 3.96
CA SER A 181 6.05 26.41 5.11
C SER A 181 5.58 25.83 6.45
N ASP A 182 4.33 25.37 6.51
CA ASP A 182 3.76 24.74 7.69
C ASP A 182 3.99 23.22 7.73
N LEU A 183 4.34 22.55 6.62
CA LEU A 183 4.61 21.11 6.57
C LEU A 183 6.11 20.81 6.79
N SER A 184 6.44 20.30 7.97
CA SER A 184 7.83 19.96 8.27
C SER A 184 8.24 18.58 7.77
N LYS A 185 9.53 18.45 7.42
CA LYS A 185 10.18 17.16 7.13
C LYS A 185 9.96 16.13 8.25
N THR A 186 10.01 16.55 9.50
CA THR A 186 9.81 15.66 10.66
C THR A 186 8.40 15.10 10.71
N GLU A 187 7.39 15.91 10.41
CA GLU A 187 6.00 15.45 10.33
C GLU A 187 5.81 14.44 9.20
N MET A 188 6.44 14.68 8.05
CA MET A 188 6.43 13.71 6.95
C MET A 188 7.09 12.39 7.37
N ILE A 189 8.26 12.42 7.99
CA ILE A 189 8.95 11.20 8.43
C ILE A 189 8.11 10.41 9.44
N ASN A 190 7.57 11.07 10.46
CA ASN A 190 6.80 10.41 11.51
C ASN A 190 5.49 9.82 10.97
N THR A 191 4.83 10.54 10.07
CA THR A 191 3.57 10.09 9.45
C THR A 191 3.83 8.93 8.50
N SER A 192 4.87 9.03 7.66
CA SER A 192 5.30 7.93 6.79
C SER A 192 5.69 6.69 7.58
N PHE A 193 6.36 6.84 8.73
CA PHE A 193 6.65 5.69 9.59
C PHE A 193 5.37 4.90 9.91
N LEU A 194 4.36 5.54 10.51
CA LEU A 194 3.11 4.84 10.83
C LEU A 194 2.39 4.31 9.57
N GLN A 195 2.41 5.08 8.49
CA GLN A 195 1.78 4.71 7.23
C GLN A 195 2.33 3.39 6.70
N TYR A 196 3.65 3.28 6.57
CA TYR A 196 4.29 2.12 5.94
C TYR A 196 4.32 0.89 6.84
N GLN A 197 4.26 1.05 8.16
CA GLN A 197 3.96 -0.06 9.06
C GLN A 197 2.59 -0.67 8.75
N LEU A 198 1.57 0.19 8.57
CA LEU A 198 0.23 -0.27 8.20
C LEU A 198 0.17 -0.81 6.76
N VAL A 199 0.95 -0.28 5.81
CA VAL A 199 1.06 -0.84 4.45
C VAL A 199 1.50 -2.30 4.50
N GLY A 200 2.62 -2.59 5.18
CA GLY A 200 3.09 -3.97 5.31
C GLY A 200 2.06 -4.89 5.96
N VAL A 201 1.37 -4.42 7.01
CA VAL A 201 0.30 -5.19 7.67
C VAL A 201 -0.87 -5.45 6.72
N GLY A 202 -1.45 -4.40 6.15
CA GLY A 202 -2.67 -4.49 5.36
C GLY A 202 -2.47 -5.25 4.05
N GLU A 203 -1.44 -4.91 3.29
CA GLU A 203 -1.18 -5.53 1.99
C GLU A 203 -0.83 -7.02 2.13
N GLU A 204 -0.01 -7.42 3.11
CA GLU A 204 0.29 -8.85 3.30
C GLU A 204 -0.94 -9.63 3.80
N MET A 205 -1.71 -9.07 4.73
CA MET A 205 -2.98 -9.67 5.16
C MET A 205 -3.96 -9.88 3.99
N LEU A 206 -4.06 -8.93 3.05
CA LEU A 206 -4.90 -9.11 1.86
C LEU A 206 -4.28 -10.09 0.86
N PHE A 207 -3.09 -9.80 0.35
CA PHE A 207 -2.54 -10.52 -0.79
C PHE A 207 -2.08 -11.93 -0.42
N ARG A 208 -1.56 -12.14 0.79
CA ARG A 208 -1.02 -13.44 1.23
C ARG A 208 -2.09 -14.16 2.06
N GLY A 209 -2.63 -13.46 3.06
CA GLY A 209 -3.63 -14.00 3.98
C GLY A 209 -4.97 -14.33 3.32
N VAL A 210 -5.48 -13.46 2.44
CA VAL A 210 -6.77 -13.71 1.74
C VAL A 210 -6.56 -14.28 0.35
N ILE A 211 -5.84 -13.57 -0.54
CA ILE A 211 -5.79 -13.92 -1.96
C ILE A 211 -4.96 -15.19 -2.21
N GLN A 212 -3.70 -15.24 -1.78
CA GLN A 212 -2.85 -16.42 -1.97
C GLN A 212 -3.44 -17.64 -1.27
N GLN A 213 -3.92 -17.49 -0.03
CA GLN A 213 -4.54 -18.58 0.70
C GLN A 213 -5.81 -19.11 -0.01
N SER A 214 -6.67 -18.21 -0.51
CA SER A 214 -7.87 -18.60 -1.29
C SER A 214 -7.50 -19.32 -2.58
N LEU A 215 -6.48 -18.84 -3.30
CA LEU A 215 -5.98 -19.49 -4.51
C LEU A 215 -5.40 -20.86 -4.22
N PHE A 216 -4.67 -21.03 -3.11
CA PHE A 216 -4.15 -22.33 -2.69
C PHE A 216 -5.28 -23.31 -2.41
N LYS A 217 -6.31 -22.89 -1.65
CA LYS A 217 -7.51 -23.70 -1.37
C LYS A 217 -8.19 -24.11 -2.68
N LEU A 218 -8.37 -23.17 -3.61
CA LEU A 218 -8.97 -23.42 -4.92
C LEU A 218 -8.16 -24.40 -5.76
N TYR A 219 -6.85 -24.20 -5.90
CA TYR A 219 -6.01 -25.08 -6.72
C TYR A 219 -5.87 -26.48 -6.12
N SER A 220 -5.91 -26.59 -4.79
CA SER A 220 -5.84 -27.87 -4.08
C SER A 220 -7.07 -28.76 -4.31
N THR A 221 -8.16 -28.25 -4.90
CA THR A 221 -9.31 -29.09 -5.27
C THR A 221 -9.05 -29.98 -6.49
N GLY A 222 -8.01 -29.67 -7.29
CA GLY A 222 -7.73 -30.41 -8.54
C GLY A 222 -6.25 -30.60 -8.87
N LEU A 223 -5.33 -29.94 -8.18
CA LEU A 223 -3.89 -30.06 -8.38
C LEU A 223 -3.22 -30.69 -7.15
N SER A 224 -1.97 -31.16 -7.31
CA SER A 224 -1.14 -31.57 -6.18
C SER A 224 -0.84 -30.38 -5.26
N LYS A 225 -0.52 -30.63 -3.98
CA LYS A 225 -0.18 -29.58 -3.01
C LYS A 225 0.95 -28.68 -3.50
N GLY A 226 2.04 -29.26 -4.00
CA GLY A 226 3.17 -28.49 -4.54
C GLY A 226 2.82 -27.62 -5.76
N LEU A 227 1.99 -28.11 -6.69
CA LEU A 227 1.51 -27.30 -7.81
C LEU A 227 0.56 -26.20 -7.36
N SER A 228 -0.29 -26.49 -6.37
CA SER A 228 -1.22 -25.52 -5.77
C SER A 228 -0.46 -24.41 -5.05
N ARG A 229 0.59 -24.77 -4.30
CA ARG A 229 1.48 -23.84 -3.62
C ARG A 229 2.10 -22.86 -4.61
N TRP A 230 2.88 -23.36 -5.58
CA TRP A 230 3.54 -22.48 -6.55
C TRP A 230 2.57 -21.73 -7.45
N GLY A 231 1.45 -22.36 -7.84
CA GLY A 231 0.40 -21.71 -8.61
C GLY A 231 -0.23 -20.54 -7.84
N SER A 232 -0.47 -20.70 -6.54
CA SER A 232 -1.03 -19.66 -5.68
C SER A 232 -0.04 -18.50 -5.50
N ILE A 233 1.25 -18.79 -5.26
CA ILE A 233 2.32 -17.78 -5.16
C ILE A 233 2.40 -16.97 -6.46
N LEU A 234 2.51 -17.64 -7.61
CA LEU A 234 2.65 -17.00 -8.91
C LEU A 234 1.45 -16.09 -9.22
N THR A 235 0.24 -16.59 -8.98
CA THR A 235 -0.99 -15.87 -9.32
C THR A 235 -1.20 -14.68 -8.38
N ALA A 236 -1.01 -14.86 -7.06
CA ALA A 236 -1.11 -13.75 -6.11
C ALA A 236 -0.07 -12.66 -6.40
N SER A 237 1.15 -13.05 -6.75
CA SER A 237 2.23 -12.12 -7.14
C SER A 237 1.90 -11.35 -8.41
N ALA A 238 1.25 -11.98 -9.39
CA ALA A 238 0.79 -11.31 -10.60
C ALA A 238 -0.30 -10.27 -10.30
N ILE A 239 -1.24 -10.59 -9.42
CA ILE A 239 -2.27 -9.64 -8.96
C ILE A 239 -1.61 -8.48 -8.21
N PHE A 240 -0.64 -8.76 -7.33
CA PHE A 240 0.13 -7.76 -6.60
C PHE A 240 0.88 -6.82 -7.55
N GLY A 241 1.59 -7.37 -8.54
CA GLY A 241 2.26 -6.58 -9.58
C GLY A 241 1.30 -5.73 -10.41
N ALA A 242 0.12 -6.26 -10.75
CA ALA A 242 -0.90 -5.52 -11.50
C ALA A 242 -1.57 -4.38 -10.70
N ALA A 243 -1.56 -4.46 -9.36
CA ALA A 243 -2.04 -3.39 -8.49
C ALA A 243 -1.07 -2.20 -8.41
N HIS A 244 0.17 -2.38 -8.89
CA HIS A 244 1.22 -1.37 -8.88
C HIS A 244 1.39 -0.70 -10.25
N ASN A 245 1.90 0.54 -10.26
CA ASN A 245 2.09 1.31 -11.50
C ASN A 245 3.45 2.00 -11.63
N GLY A 246 4.31 1.95 -10.61
CA GLY A 246 5.62 2.60 -10.61
C GLY A 246 5.63 4.10 -10.34
N ALA A 247 4.46 4.73 -10.14
CA ALA A 247 4.38 6.16 -9.94
C ALA A 247 4.79 6.54 -8.51
N GLY A 248 5.60 7.58 -8.36
CA GLY A 248 5.79 8.21 -7.05
C GLY A 248 6.58 7.38 -6.06
N PHE A 249 7.62 6.70 -6.58
CA PHE A 249 8.39 5.69 -5.87
C PHE A 249 7.61 4.45 -5.42
N SER A 250 6.35 4.28 -5.85
CA SER A 250 5.69 2.97 -5.87
C SER A 250 6.55 2.00 -6.67
N ALA A 251 6.59 0.73 -6.27
CA ALA A 251 7.21 -0.31 -7.08
C ALA A 251 6.60 -0.34 -8.49
N SER A 252 7.43 -0.59 -9.51
CA SER A 252 6.94 -0.88 -10.85
C SER A 252 6.23 -2.25 -10.84
N PRO A 253 5.33 -2.54 -11.80
CA PRO A 253 4.63 -3.83 -11.83
C PRO A 253 5.56 -5.05 -11.76
N GLY A 254 6.73 -4.98 -12.43
CA GLY A 254 7.71 -6.06 -12.44
C GLY A 254 8.44 -6.23 -11.10
N ILE A 255 8.81 -5.12 -10.45
CA ILE A 255 9.44 -5.16 -9.12
C ILE A 255 8.44 -5.64 -8.08
N ALA A 256 7.19 -5.13 -8.13
CA ALA A 256 6.12 -5.58 -7.26
C ALA A 256 5.84 -7.07 -7.45
N PHE A 257 5.77 -7.58 -8.69
CA PHE A 257 5.66 -9.02 -8.94
C PHE A 257 6.79 -9.83 -8.29
N ALA A 258 8.05 -9.40 -8.45
CA ALA A 258 9.20 -10.09 -7.86
C ALA A 258 9.17 -10.08 -6.32
N ALA A 259 8.83 -8.94 -5.71
CA ALA A 259 8.60 -8.84 -4.28
C ALA A 259 7.43 -9.73 -3.83
N GLY A 260 6.36 -9.79 -4.63
CA GLY A 260 5.24 -10.70 -4.49
C GLY A 260 5.67 -12.16 -4.39
N MET A 261 6.50 -12.60 -5.34
CA MET A 261 7.01 -13.98 -5.39
C MET A 261 7.82 -14.31 -4.14
N TYR A 262 8.68 -13.38 -3.70
CA TYR A 262 9.49 -13.54 -2.51
C TYR A 262 8.64 -13.63 -1.24
N LEU A 263 7.77 -12.66 -1.00
CA LEU A 263 6.90 -12.60 0.17
C LEU A 263 5.90 -13.77 0.19
N GLY A 264 5.40 -14.19 -0.97
CA GLY A 264 4.53 -15.35 -1.10
C GLY A 264 5.24 -16.68 -0.81
N TRP A 265 6.53 -16.79 -1.14
CA TRP A 265 7.37 -17.93 -0.77
C TRP A 265 7.67 -17.97 0.73
N VAL A 266 7.99 -16.81 1.34
CA VAL A 266 8.18 -16.67 2.78
C VAL A 266 6.90 -16.99 3.54
N TYR A 267 5.75 -16.49 3.07
CA TYR A 267 4.43 -16.76 3.64
C TYR A 267 4.08 -18.25 3.63
N HIS A 268 4.49 -18.97 2.58
CA HIS A 268 4.10 -20.37 2.35
C HIS A 268 5.36 -21.25 2.27
N PRO A 269 6.09 -21.48 3.38
CA PRO A 269 7.40 -22.12 3.34
C PRO A 269 7.34 -23.61 2.92
N ALA A 270 6.27 -24.31 3.29
CA ALA A 270 6.05 -25.73 3.00
C ALA A 270 4.58 -26.07 2.72
N ASP A 271 4.31 -27.28 2.24
CA ASP A 271 2.98 -27.72 1.81
C ASP A 271 1.97 -27.77 2.97
N GLY A 272 1.22 -26.67 3.14
CA GLY A 272 0.15 -26.53 4.13
C GLY A 272 0.51 -25.67 5.33
N ASP A 273 1.73 -25.10 5.35
CA ASP A 273 2.18 -24.17 6.39
C ASP A 273 2.05 -22.73 5.89
N PHE A 274 1.51 -21.86 6.73
CA PHE A 274 1.32 -20.44 6.43
C PHE A 274 1.83 -19.58 7.59
N ASP A 275 2.64 -18.57 7.30
CA ASP A 275 3.13 -17.61 8.30
C ASP A 275 3.09 -16.18 7.74
N LEU A 276 2.17 -15.35 8.25
CA LEU A 276 2.06 -13.95 7.86
C LEU A 276 3.02 -13.03 8.62
N THR A 277 3.57 -13.47 9.74
CA THR A 277 4.36 -12.64 10.66
C THR A 277 5.58 -12.08 9.95
N GLN A 278 6.37 -12.97 9.33
CA GLN A 278 7.60 -12.57 8.66
C GLN A 278 7.36 -11.74 7.37
N PRO A 279 6.44 -12.10 6.45
CA PRO A 279 6.09 -11.25 5.30
C PRO A 279 5.64 -9.84 5.70
N ILE A 280 4.77 -9.71 6.71
CA ILE A 280 4.30 -8.42 7.23
C ILE A 280 5.50 -7.57 7.67
N ALA A 281 6.39 -8.15 8.48
CA ALA A 281 7.54 -7.45 9.01
C ALA A 281 8.52 -7.02 7.89
N ILE A 282 8.80 -7.91 6.92
CA ILE A 282 9.66 -7.60 5.77
C ILE A 282 9.10 -6.42 4.99
N HIS A 283 7.83 -6.46 4.62
CA HIS A 283 7.20 -5.42 3.81
C HIS A 283 7.18 -4.08 4.56
N ALA A 284 6.73 -4.09 5.82
CA ALA A 284 6.66 -2.90 6.66
C ALA A 284 8.04 -2.22 6.81
N TRP A 285 9.09 -2.98 7.11
CA TRP A 285 10.44 -2.43 7.28
C TRP A 285 11.08 -2.01 5.97
N TRP A 286 10.89 -2.77 4.90
CA TRP A 286 11.38 -2.41 3.56
C TRP A 286 10.90 -1.02 3.16
N ASP A 287 9.59 -0.80 3.20
CA ASP A 287 9.00 0.49 2.82
C ASP A 287 9.40 1.60 3.78
N THR A 288 9.38 1.32 5.08
CA THR A 288 9.76 2.30 6.11
C THR A 288 11.19 2.78 5.94
N ILE A 289 12.14 1.86 5.72
CA ILE A 289 13.55 2.20 5.54
C ILE A 289 13.75 3.01 4.27
N LEU A 290 13.21 2.53 3.13
CA LEU A 290 13.35 3.23 1.86
C LEU A 290 12.76 4.63 1.92
N GLN A 291 11.56 4.78 2.47
CA GLN A 291 10.92 6.08 2.57
C GLN A 291 11.64 6.99 3.56
N HIS A 292 12.04 6.48 4.72
CA HIS A 292 12.80 7.26 5.68
C HIS A 292 14.09 7.81 5.05
N ARG A 293 14.83 6.97 4.33
CA ARG A 293 16.06 7.38 3.63
C ARG A 293 15.78 8.42 2.54
N ARG A 294 14.70 8.28 1.77
CA ARG A 294 14.27 9.27 0.77
C ARG A 294 13.97 10.62 1.42
N LEU A 295 13.10 10.65 2.43
CA LEU A 295 12.74 11.88 3.14
C LEU A 295 13.96 12.49 3.84
N GLN A 296 14.86 11.67 4.38
CA GLN A 296 16.07 12.16 5.03
C GLN A 296 17.09 12.75 4.06
N GLY A 297 17.32 12.11 2.92
CA GLY A 297 18.35 12.49 1.96
C GLY A 297 17.90 13.48 0.88
N ALA A 298 16.60 13.78 0.80
CA ALA A 298 16.05 14.69 -0.22
C ALA A 298 16.32 16.17 0.08
N ASN A 299 16.22 16.97 -0.99
CA ASN A 299 16.18 18.42 -0.91
C ASN A 299 14.78 18.91 -0.55
N TYR A 300 14.69 20.00 0.21
CA TYR A 300 13.44 20.64 0.58
C TYR A 300 13.48 22.11 0.20
N VAL A 301 12.44 22.56 -0.48
CA VAL A 301 12.27 23.96 -0.86
C VAL A 301 10.84 24.39 -0.53
N GLU A 302 10.67 25.67 -0.20
CA GLU A 302 9.36 26.23 0.07
C GLU A 302 8.54 26.28 -1.22
N ARG A 303 7.35 25.66 -1.19
CA ARG A 303 6.38 25.70 -2.28
C ARG A 303 5.70 27.06 -2.30
N LYS A 304 5.59 27.66 -3.49
CA LYS A 304 4.83 28.90 -3.67
C LYS A 304 3.34 28.63 -3.77
N ASP A 305 2.52 29.60 -3.40
CA ASP A 305 1.07 29.54 -3.57
C ASP A 305 0.69 29.16 -5.01
N GLY A 306 -0.06 28.06 -5.15
CA GLY A 306 -0.51 27.54 -6.45
C GLY A 306 0.55 26.79 -7.28
N GLU A 307 1.78 26.65 -6.79
CA GLU A 307 2.83 25.86 -7.44
C GLU A 307 2.53 24.36 -7.34
N ASN A 308 2.71 23.67 -8.46
CA ASN A 308 2.46 22.25 -8.65
C ASN A 308 3.29 21.70 -9.82
N ALA A 309 3.27 20.38 -10.02
CA ALA A 309 4.06 19.70 -11.04
C ALA A 309 3.81 20.20 -12.48
N LEU A 310 2.61 20.72 -12.80
CA LEU A 310 2.28 21.17 -14.15
C LEU A 310 2.79 22.57 -14.47
N ASN A 311 2.92 23.45 -13.47
CA ASN A 311 3.33 24.84 -13.66
C ASN A 311 4.74 25.13 -13.13
N TYR A 312 5.43 24.13 -12.57
CA TYR A 312 6.82 24.26 -12.10
C TYR A 312 7.83 24.28 -13.26
N PRO A 313 8.52 25.42 -13.52
CA PRO A 313 9.64 25.44 -14.43
C PRO A 313 10.89 24.92 -13.71
N LEU A 314 11.50 23.86 -14.24
CA LEU A 314 12.90 23.57 -13.91
C LEU A 314 13.70 24.80 -14.35
N LYS A 315 14.38 25.47 -13.43
CA LYS A 315 15.32 26.52 -13.80
C LYS A 315 16.46 25.90 -14.62
N SER A 316 16.28 25.78 -15.92
CA SER A 316 17.35 25.95 -16.89
C SER A 316 17.11 27.31 -17.55
N GLU A 317 18.07 28.21 -17.41
CA GLU A 317 18.14 29.40 -18.24
C GLU A 317 18.03 29.00 -19.72
N ARG A 318 16.92 29.35 -20.36
CA ARG A 318 16.87 30.08 -21.64
C ARG A 318 15.42 30.32 -22.02
N ILE A 319 15.05 31.58 -21.96
CA ILE A 319 13.93 32.12 -22.73
C ILE A 319 14.30 31.94 -24.21
N TYR A 320 13.40 31.31 -24.98
CA TYR A 320 13.12 31.75 -26.34
C TYR A 320 11.60 31.87 -26.49
N PRO A 321 11.08 33.00 -26.99
CA PRO A 321 9.70 33.04 -27.44
C PRO A 321 9.60 32.22 -28.73
N LEU A 322 8.47 31.54 -28.97
CA LEU A 322 7.70 31.59 -30.23
C LEU A 322 6.68 30.42 -30.31
N PHE A 323 5.41 30.81 -30.45
CA PHE A 323 4.23 30.11 -31.01
C PHE A 323 3.81 28.70 -30.52
N GLY A 324 2.54 28.60 -30.11
CA GLY A 324 1.65 27.57 -30.67
C GLY A 324 0.77 26.76 -29.72
N PHE A 325 -0.46 27.27 -29.51
CA PHE A 325 -1.74 26.56 -29.27
C PHE A 325 -2.02 25.77 -27.96
N ASN A 326 -3.12 26.20 -27.33
CA ASN A 326 -3.87 25.55 -26.25
C ASN A 326 -4.76 24.41 -26.78
N TYR A 327 -4.98 23.37 -25.96
CA TYR A 327 -6.26 22.63 -25.93
C TYR A 327 -6.62 22.14 -24.51
N HIS A 328 -7.92 22.21 -24.22
CA HIS A 328 -8.64 21.66 -23.07
C HIS A 328 -9.32 20.34 -23.45
N PHE A 329 -9.56 19.48 -22.45
CA PHE A 329 -10.67 18.52 -22.42
C PHE A 329 -11.32 18.53 -21.05
#